data_AF-A0A024TKU3-F1
#
_entry.id   AF-A0A024TKU3-F1
#
_cell.length_a   1.000
_cell.length_b   1.000
_cell.length_c   1.000
_cell.angle_alpha   90.00
_cell.angle_beta   90.00
_cell.angle_gamma   90.00
#
_symmetry.space_group_name_H-M   'P 1'
#
loop_
_entity.id
_entity.type
_entity.pdbx_description
1 polymer ?
#
loop_
_entity_poly.entity_id
_entity_poly.type
_entity_poly.pdbx_seq_one_letter_code
_entity_poly.pdbx_strand_id
1 'polypeptide(L)'
;MDSKLLGLDIFTGGKARGKEPKDYHGMFNHDCSVDWFGKLLSEMDQLQVTNALIVMDNAKYHKGRPADIPSSRMRKKRLQDECVRFGIEFDESDYKSILWEELSQYIHKHIDPVVVDMAKKRGHTVVFTPPHHSDSQPIELVWAIVEGEVGRRYDNETKFADVKKRIDAAFAALTPDALKGCVKVVQEKLKLLHEHLVQVDAMNVDEESSAESDTDGDTEDTCDSLNR
;
A
#
# COMPACT_ATOMS: atom_id res chain seq x y z
N MET A 1 3.23 -0.26 -27.50
CA MET A 1 3.97 -0.45 -26.24
C MET A 1 3.93 -1.93 -25.97
N ASP A 2 5.09 -2.54 -25.84
CA ASP A 2 5.20 -3.96 -25.57
C ASP A 2 4.90 -4.23 -24.09
N SER A 3 4.34 -5.39 -23.80
CA SER A 3 4.22 -5.90 -22.44
C SER A 3 5.25 -7.00 -22.21
N LYS A 4 5.75 -7.09 -20.97
CA LYS A 4 6.71 -8.12 -20.60
C LYS A 4 6.50 -8.55 -19.16
N LEU A 5 6.56 -9.85 -18.92
CA LEU A 5 6.62 -10.43 -17.57
C LEU A 5 8.05 -10.27 -17.04
N LEU A 6 8.20 -9.65 -15.87
CA LEU A 6 9.48 -9.42 -15.20
C LEU A 6 9.44 -9.97 -13.78
N GLY A 7 10.61 -10.34 -13.27
CA GLY A 7 10.77 -10.83 -11.90
C GLY A 7 9.98 -12.11 -11.64
N LEU A 8 9.87 -13.00 -12.62
CA LEU A 8 9.17 -14.28 -12.42
C LEU A 8 9.98 -15.15 -11.46
N ASP A 9 9.41 -15.42 -10.29
CA ASP A 9 9.94 -16.36 -9.32
C ASP A 9 8.87 -17.41 -8.99
N ILE A 10 9.20 -18.68 -9.15
CA ILE A 10 8.28 -19.79 -8.90
C ILE A 10 8.88 -20.65 -7.80
N PHE A 11 8.22 -20.63 -6.65
CA PHE A 11 8.53 -21.53 -5.54
C PHE A 11 7.37 -22.50 -5.32
N THR A 12 7.70 -23.70 -4.86
CA THR A 12 6.71 -24.72 -4.50
C THR A 12 6.69 -24.86 -2.99
N GLY A 13 5.50 -24.78 -2.40
CA GLY A 13 5.35 -24.95 -0.97
C GLY A 13 5.47 -26.39 -0.49
N GLY A 14 6.20 -26.56 0.61
CA GLY A 14 6.41 -27.82 1.31
C GLY A 14 7.45 -28.76 0.68
N LYS A 15 8.18 -29.49 1.55
CA LYS A 15 9.00 -30.67 1.19
C LYS A 15 8.56 -31.94 1.91
N ALA A 16 8.90 -33.08 1.32
CA ALA A 16 8.70 -34.47 1.78
C ALA A 16 9.31 -34.82 3.15
N ARG A 17 10.04 -33.92 3.82
CA ARG A 17 10.58 -34.10 5.18
C ARG A 17 10.44 -32.80 5.99
N GLY A 18 9.38 -32.72 6.79
CA GLY A 18 9.30 -31.92 8.03
C GLY A 18 9.06 -30.40 7.94
N LYS A 19 8.01 -29.95 8.65
CA LYS A 19 7.74 -28.60 9.23
C LYS A 19 7.93 -27.33 8.36
N GLU A 20 7.88 -27.40 7.04
CA GLU A 20 7.65 -26.18 6.24
C GLU A 20 6.15 -25.79 6.25
N PRO A 21 5.81 -24.49 6.30
CA PRO A 21 4.44 -24.03 6.15
C PRO A 21 3.86 -24.55 4.84
N LYS A 22 2.71 -25.22 4.91
CA LYS A 22 1.94 -25.60 3.71
C LYS A 22 1.17 -24.42 3.13
N ASP A 23 0.90 -23.43 3.98
CA ASP A 23 0.26 -22.18 3.61
C ASP A 23 1.29 -21.23 3.00
N TYR A 24 0.98 -20.73 1.81
CA TYR A 24 1.83 -19.77 1.10
C TYR A 24 2.04 -18.48 1.90
N HIS A 25 1.08 -18.09 2.75
CA HIS A 25 1.23 -16.94 3.65
C HIS A 25 2.35 -17.13 4.68
N GLY A 26 2.70 -18.37 5.02
CA GLY A 26 3.83 -18.68 5.90
C GLY A 26 5.17 -18.72 5.18
N MET A 27 5.16 -18.79 3.85
CA MET A 27 6.37 -18.91 3.03
C MET A 27 6.81 -17.59 2.43
N PHE A 28 5.86 -16.75 2.01
CA PHE A 28 6.15 -15.45 1.42
C PHE A 28 6.20 -14.37 2.50
N ASN A 29 7.41 -14.08 3.00
CA ASN A 29 7.66 -13.11 4.07
C ASN A 29 8.32 -11.83 3.53
N HIS A 30 8.70 -10.92 4.44
CA HIS A 30 9.36 -9.67 4.08
C HIS A 30 10.67 -9.89 3.32
N ASP A 31 11.52 -10.80 3.78
CA ASP A 31 12.81 -11.08 3.14
C ASP A 31 12.61 -11.61 1.73
N CYS A 32 11.66 -12.54 1.54
CA CYS A 32 11.27 -13.03 0.22
C CYS A 32 10.80 -11.90 -0.69
N SER A 33 9.98 -10.96 -0.18
CA SER A 33 9.51 -9.81 -0.93
C SER A 33 10.65 -8.88 -1.34
N VAL A 34 11.63 -8.63 -0.46
CA VAL A 34 12.78 -7.76 -0.74
C VAL A 34 13.70 -8.39 -1.77
N ASP A 35 14.02 -9.68 -1.61
CA ASP A 35 14.85 -10.42 -2.57
C ASP A 35 14.20 -10.46 -3.95
N TRP A 36 12.91 -10.77 -4.02
CA TRP A 36 12.14 -10.75 -5.26
C TRP A 36 12.15 -9.36 -5.92
N PHE A 37 11.92 -8.30 -5.12
CA PHE A 37 11.92 -6.94 -5.63
C PHE A 37 13.29 -6.54 -6.19
N GLY A 38 14.38 -7.00 -5.55
CA GLY A 38 15.74 -6.82 -6.06
C GLY A 38 15.97 -7.47 -7.43
N LYS A 39 15.41 -8.68 -7.65
CA LYS A 39 15.45 -9.36 -8.95
C LYS A 39 14.66 -8.60 -10.01
N LEU A 40 13.43 -8.18 -9.70
CA LEU A 40 12.60 -7.35 -10.58
C LEU A 40 13.36 -6.10 -11.05
N LEU A 41 13.95 -5.36 -10.11
CA LEU A 41 14.72 -4.16 -10.42
C LEU A 41 15.95 -4.46 -11.28
N SER A 42 16.63 -5.57 -11.05
CA SER A 42 17.78 -5.99 -11.86
C SER A 42 17.38 -6.32 -13.30
N GLU A 43 16.20 -6.94 -13.51
CA GLU A 43 15.67 -7.17 -14.86
C GLU A 43 15.25 -5.86 -15.54
N MET A 44 14.69 -4.91 -14.79
CA MET A 44 14.38 -3.57 -15.31
C MET A 44 15.65 -2.84 -15.76
N ASP A 45 16.73 -2.91 -14.97
CA ASP A 45 18.05 -2.36 -15.31
C ASP A 45 18.58 -2.97 -16.63
N GLN A 46 18.49 -4.29 -16.79
CA GLN A 46 18.91 -5.00 -18.02
C GLN A 46 18.12 -4.56 -19.25
N LEU A 47 16.86 -4.18 -19.06
CA LEU A 47 15.97 -3.70 -20.12
C LEU A 47 15.99 -2.18 -20.29
N GLN A 48 16.86 -1.48 -19.54
CA GLN A 48 16.98 -0.03 -19.56
C GLN A 48 15.65 0.68 -19.29
N VAL A 49 14.80 0.07 -18.46
CA VAL A 49 13.58 0.71 -17.99
C VAL A 49 13.99 1.76 -16.96
N THR A 50 13.56 3.00 -17.15
CA THR A 50 13.83 4.12 -16.25
C THR A 50 12.54 4.85 -15.90
N ASN A 51 12.46 5.49 -14.73
CA ASN A 51 11.30 6.30 -14.32
C ASN A 51 9.96 5.53 -14.35
N ALA A 52 10.01 4.22 -14.07
CA ALA A 52 8.82 3.40 -13.94
C ALA A 52 8.02 3.75 -12.66
N LEU A 53 6.70 3.67 -12.80
CA LEU A 53 5.76 3.65 -11.70
C LEU A 53 5.44 2.19 -11.35
N ILE A 54 5.86 1.74 -10.18
CA ILE A 54 5.64 0.39 -9.67
C ILE A 54 4.47 0.42 -8.70
N VAL A 55 3.35 -0.19 -9.08
CA VAL A 55 2.12 -0.21 -8.27
C VAL A 55 2.09 -1.50 -7.44
N MET A 56 1.89 -1.38 -6.13
CA MET A 56 1.88 -2.51 -5.18
C MET A 56 0.67 -2.45 -4.24
N ASP A 57 0.27 -3.60 -3.69
CA ASP A 57 -0.80 -3.67 -2.69
C ASP A 57 -0.32 -3.26 -1.28
N ASN A 58 -1.21 -3.37 -0.29
CA ASN A 58 -0.92 -3.00 1.10
C ASN A 58 -0.45 -4.18 1.96
N ALA A 59 -0.05 -5.30 1.37
CA ALA A 59 0.40 -6.45 2.14
C ALA A 59 1.55 -6.04 3.06
N LYS A 60 1.48 -6.50 4.33
CA LYS A 60 2.39 -6.05 5.39
C LYS A 60 3.86 -6.27 5.03
N TYR A 61 4.16 -7.35 4.31
CA TYR A 61 5.53 -7.70 3.91
C TYR A 61 6.11 -6.76 2.84
N HIS A 62 5.31 -6.05 2.04
CA HIS A 62 5.79 -5.01 1.12
C HIS A 62 6.15 -3.70 1.82
N LYS A 63 5.58 -3.46 3.00
CA LYS A 63 5.79 -2.22 3.78
C LYS A 63 6.81 -2.38 4.91
N GLY A 64 7.58 -3.48 4.90
CA GLY A 64 8.63 -3.68 5.89
C GLY A 64 9.69 -2.59 5.78
N ARG A 65 10.08 -2.09 6.95
CA ARG A 65 11.12 -1.07 7.12
C ARG A 65 12.45 -1.75 7.48
N PRO A 66 13.58 -1.02 7.40
CA PRO A 66 14.88 -1.55 7.83
C PRO A 66 14.82 -2.15 9.24
N ALA A 67 15.59 -3.22 9.46
CA ALA A 67 15.53 -4.01 10.69
C ALA A 67 16.02 -3.26 11.94
N ASP A 68 16.78 -2.17 11.76
CA ASP A 68 17.31 -1.32 12.81
C ASP A 68 16.32 -0.23 13.28
N ILE A 69 15.11 -0.19 12.72
CA ILE A 69 14.06 0.76 13.12
C ILE A 69 13.38 0.30 14.41
N PRO A 70 13.12 1.21 15.37
CA PRO A 70 12.53 0.81 16.64
C PRO A 70 11.09 0.34 16.51
N SER A 71 10.63 -0.38 17.53
CA SER A 71 9.25 -0.87 17.62
C SER A 71 8.64 -0.57 18.98
N SER A 72 7.31 -0.47 19.02
CA SER A 72 6.52 -0.28 20.25
C SER A 72 6.79 -1.34 21.33
N ARG A 73 7.38 -2.48 20.97
CA ARG A 73 7.71 -3.57 21.89
C ARG A 73 8.96 -3.27 22.73
N MET A 74 9.81 -2.32 22.33
CA MET A 74 11.03 -1.96 23.04
C MET A 74 10.74 -1.40 24.45
N ARG A 75 11.72 -1.48 25.34
CA ARG A 75 11.61 -0.92 26.70
C ARG A 75 11.72 0.62 26.65
N LYS A 76 11.12 1.33 27.63
CA LYS A 76 11.13 2.81 27.69
C LYS A 76 12.52 3.39 27.45
N LYS A 77 13.54 2.90 28.19
CA LYS A 77 14.92 3.40 28.04
C LYS A 77 15.47 3.24 26.62
N ARG A 78 15.14 2.14 25.93
CA ARG A 78 15.53 1.96 24.53
C ARG A 78 14.81 2.93 23.60
N LEU A 79 13.53 3.21 23.82
CA LEU A 79 12.84 4.24 23.03
C LEU A 79 13.47 5.63 23.26
N GLN A 80 13.88 5.96 24.48
CA GLN A 80 14.61 7.20 24.77
C GLN A 80 15.95 7.26 24.00
N ASP A 81 16.73 6.17 24.01
CA ASP A 81 17.98 6.08 23.25
C ASP A 81 17.73 6.28 21.74
N GLU A 82 16.60 5.77 21.22
CA GLU A 82 16.19 5.92 19.82
C GLU A 82 15.70 7.34 19.50
N CYS A 83 14.98 8.00 20.42
CA CYS A 83 14.65 9.42 20.29
C CYS A 83 15.94 10.25 20.17
N VAL A 84 16.96 9.99 21.01
CA VAL A 84 18.27 10.64 20.88
C VAL A 84 18.91 10.33 19.52
N ARG A 85 18.86 9.07 19.06
CA ARG A 85 19.42 8.66 17.77
C ARG A 85 18.78 9.40 16.59
N PHE A 86 17.48 9.63 16.63
CA PHE A 86 16.74 10.34 15.58
C PHE A 86 16.68 11.85 15.78
N GLY A 87 17.21 12.38 16.89
CA GLY A 87 17.14 13.80 17.21
C GLY A 87 15.74 14.29 17.58
N ILE A 88 14.93 13.41 18.20
CA ILE A 88 13.58 13.71 18.68
C ILE A 88 13.68 14.13 20.15
N GLU A 89 13.15 15.32 20.47
CA GLU A 89 13.08 15.82 21.85
C GLU A 89 12.04 15.04 22.66
N PHE A 90 12.34 14.77 23.93
CA PHE A 90 11.43 14.10 24.86
C PHE A 90 11.82 14.42 26.31
N ASP A 91 10.89 14.24 27.25
CA ASP A 91 11.15 14.37 28.68
C ASP A 91 11.46 13.01 29.33
N GLU A 92 12.37 12.97 30.30
CA GLU A 92 12.73 11.70 30.97
C GLU A 92 11.54 11.04 31.68
N SER A 93 10.55 11.83 32.12
CA SER A 93 9.32 11.38 32.74
C SER A 93 8.30 10.83 31.74
N ASP A 94 8.44 11.10 30.43
CA ASP A 94 7.47 10.73 29.39
C ASP A 94 7.10 9.26 29.43
N TYR A 95 5.81 8.98 29.27
CA TYR A 95 5.34 7.61 29.20
C TYR A 95 5.83 6.94 27.91
N LYS A 96 5.98 5.60 27.98
CA LYS A 96 6.39 4.79 26.83
C LYS A 96 5.50 5.03 25.60
N SER A 97 4.20 5.29 25.79
CA SER A 97 3.25 5.59 24.72
C SER A 97 3.58 6.88 23.98
N ILE A 98 3.91 7.95 24.71
CA ILE A 98 4.26 9.26 24.14
C ILE A 98 5.55 9.13 23.32
N LEU A 99 6.60 8.51 23.89
CA LEU A 99 7.85 8.25 23.17
C LEU A 99 7.62 7.46 21.88
N TRP A 100 6.74 6.44 21.92
CA TRP A 100 6.44 5.64 20.74
C TRP A 100 5.62 6.42 19.71
N GLU A 101 4.71 7.28 20.14
CA GLU A 101 3.92 8.13 19.25
C GLU A 101 4.82 9.05 18.43
N GLU A 102 5.72 9.79 19.08
CA GLU A 102 6.70 10.67 18.43
C GLU A 102 7.60 9.90 17.46
N LEU A 103 8.17 8.77 17.92
CA LEU A 103 8.99 7.90 17.07
C LEU A 103 8.19 7.38 15.87
N SER A 104 6.97 6.91 16.08
CA SER A 104 6.13 6.35 15.02
C SER A 104 5.80 7.39 13.96
N GLN A 105 5.49 8.63 14.36
CA GLN A 105 5.26 9.74 13.44
C GLN A 105 6.53 10.07 12.64
N TYR A 106 7.67 10.19 13.31
CA TYR A 106 8.96 10.41 12.66
C TYR A 106 9.26 9.31 11.64
N ILE A 107 9.15 8.05 12.04
CA ILE A 107 9.41 6.88 11.19
C ILE A 107 8.46 6.87 9.98
N HIS A 108 7.18 7.19 10.18
CA HIS A 108 6.21 7.25 9.07
C HIS A 108 6.59 8.33 8.05
N LYS A 109 7.09 9.48 8.51
CA LYS A 109 7.42 10.62 7.67
C LYS A 109 8.78 10.52 6.98
N HIS A 110 9.76 9.91 7.65
CA HIS A 110 11.17 9.97 7.25
C HIS A 110 11.76 8.64 6.78
N ILE A 111 11.13 7.51 7.13
CA ILE A 111 11.68 6.19 6.84
C ILE A 111 10.78 5.45 5.85
N ASP A 112 11.27 5.39 4.63
CA ASP A 112 10.65 4.61 3.57
C ASP A 112 10.68 3.10 3.88
N PRO A 113 9.67 2.33 3.43
CA PRO A 113 9.80 0.89 3.30
C PRO A 113 11.01 0.51 2.44
N VAL A 114 11.63 -0.65 2.72
CA VAL A 114 12.86 -1.10 2.05
C VAL A 114 12.70 -1.11 0.52
N VAL A 115 11.59 -1.65 0.00
CA VAL A 115 11.32 -1.70 -1.44
C VAL A 115 11.16 -0.32 -2.07
N VAL A 116 10.63 0.66 -1.33
CA VAL A 116 10.46 2.04 -1.81
C VAL A 116 11.83 2.70 -1.95
N ASP A 117 12.70 2.57 -0.95
CA ASP A 117 14.08 3.07 -1.01
C ASP A 117 14.87 2.39 -2.15
N MET A 118 14.74 1.07 -2.32
CA MET A 118 15.36 0.32 -3.42
C MET A 118 14.94 0.84 -4.80
N ALA A 119 13.65 1.15 -4.99
CA ALA A 119 13.13 1.71 -6.24
C ALA A 119 13.64 3.13 -6.46
N LYS A 120 13.58 4.00 -5.43
CA LYS A 120 14.05 5.39 -5.50
C LYS A 120 15.52 5.48 -5.90
N LYS A 121 16.38 4.62 -5.33
CA LYS A 121 17.82 4.52 -5.67
C LYS A 121 18.09 4.17 -7.14
N ARG A 122 17.13 3.52 -7.81
CA ARG A 122 17.19 3.20 -9.24
C ARG A 122 16.35 4.16 -10.11
N GLY A 123 15.86 5.26 -9.55
CA GLY A 123 15.06 6.24 -10.29
C GLY A 123 13.66 5.74 -10.65
N HIS A 124 13.07 4.92 -9.79
CA HIS A 124 11.68 4.45 -9.91
C HIS A 124 10.84 4.92 -8.72
N THR A 125 9.52 4.95 -8.93
CA THR A 125 8.55 5.35 -7.92
C THR A 125 7.65 4.16 -7.58
N VAL A 126 7.57 3.82 -6.29
CA VAL A 126 6.58 2.85 -5.79
C VAL A 126 5.36 3.60 -5.29
N VAL A 127 4.17 3.17 -5.71
CA VAL A 127 2.89 3.66 -5.21
C VAL A 127 2.08 2.48 -4.68
N PHE A 128 1.57 2.64 -3.46
CA PHE A 128 0.66 1.66 -2.87
C PHE A 128 -0.77 2.04 -3.22
N THR A 129 -1.59 1.05 -3.58
CA THR A 129 -3.03 1.29 -3.76
C THR A 129 -3.68 1.66 -2.42
N PRO A 130 -4.92 2.15 -2.40
CA PRO A 130 -5.65 2.30 -1.14
C PRO A 130 -5.87 0.95 -0.44
N PRO A 131 -5.84 0.88 0.90
CA PRO A 131 -6.16 -0.34 1.64
C PRO A 131 -7.59 -0.80 1.34
N HIS A 132 -7.83 -2.11 1.28
CA HIS A 132 -9.16 -2.71 1.06
C HIS A 132 -9.82 -2.40 -0.30
N HIS A 133 -9.08 -1.85 -1.25
CA HIS A 133 -9.53 -1.56 -2.62
C HIS A 133 -8.73 -2.39 -3.64
N SER A 134 -8.91 -3.71 -3.63
CA SER A 134 -8.25 -4.61 -4.59
C SER A 134 -8.68 -4.32 -6.04
N ASP A 135 -9.89 -3.82 -6.22
CA ASP A 135 -10.42 -3.31 -7.50
C ASP A 135 -9.63 -2.15 -8.11
N SER A 136 -8.70 -1.56 -7.35
CA SER A 136 -7.77 -0.52 -7.78
C SER A 136 -6.42 -1.09 -8.23
N GLN A 137 -6.30 -2.41 -8.32
CA GLN A 137 -5.09 -3.10 -8.76
C GLN A 137 -5.31 -3.80 -10.10
N PRO A 138 -4.59 -3.39 -11.16
CA PRO A 138 -4.74 -4.02 -12.47
C PRO A 138 -4.43 -5.52 -12.45
N ILE A 139 -3.59 -5.99 -11.52
CA ILE A 139 -3.21 -7.40 -11.40
C ILE A 139 -4.41 -8.33 -11.12
N GLU A 140 -5.46 -7.85 -10.46
CA GLU A 140 -6.69 -8.63 -10.23
C GLU A 140 -7.39 -8.97 -11.55
N LEU A 141 -7.46 -8.02 -12.48
CA LEU A 141 -8.04 -8.26 -13.81
C LEU A 141 -7.14 -9.15 -14.67
N VAL A 142 -5.82 -9.01 -14.54
CA VAL A 142 -4.87 -9.89 -15.22
C VAL A 142 -5.02 -11.32 -14.73
N TRP A 143 -5.12 -11.53 -13.42
CA TRP A 143 -5.38 -12.85 -12.83
C TRP A 143 -6.73 -13.41 -13.24
N ALA A 144 -7.80 -12.61 -13.28
CA ALA A 144 -9.10 -13.07 -13.76
C ALA A 144 -9.04 -13.62 -15.20
N ILE A 145 -8.22 -13.00 -16.08
CA ILE A 145 -7.99 -13.50 -17.44
C ILE A 145 -7.23 -14.84 -17.41
N VAL A 146 -6.11 -14.88 -16.68
CA VAL A 146 -5.25 -16.07 -16.57
C VAL A 146 -5.98 -17.26 -15.96
N GLU A 147 -6.66 -17.05 -14.84
CA GLU A 147 -7.46 -18.07 -14.14
C GLU A 147 -8.62 -18.53 -15.01
N GLY A 148 -9.26 -17.61 -15.75
CA GLY A 148 -10.32 -17.97 -16.70
C GLY A 148 -9.82 -18.94 -17.78
N GLU A 149 -8.63 -18.71 -18.34
CA GLU A 149 -8.01 -19.61 -19.33
C GLU A 149 -7.66 -20.98 -18.75
N VAL A 150 -7.10 -21.01 -17.53
CA VAL A 150 -6.73 -22.25 -16.83
C VAL A 150 -7.99 -23.04 -16.45
N GLY A 151 -8.99 -22.35 -15.89
CA GLY A 151 -10.22 -22.92 -15.36
C GLY A 151 -11.14 -23.51 -16.43
N ARG A 152 -11.18 -22.91 -17.64
CA ARG A 152 -11.93 -23.46 -18.78
C ARG A 152 -11.51 -24.88 -19.18
N ARG A 153 -10.28 -25.29 -18.83
CA ARG A 153 -9.71 -26.60 -19.17
C ARG A 153 -9.66 -27.54 -17.95
N TYR A 154 -10.23 -27.13 -16.82
CA TYR A 154 -10.19 -27.89 -15.58
C TYR A 154 -11.15 -29.08 -15.62
N ASP A 155 -10.68 -30.23 -15.15
CA ASP A 155 -11.43 -31.47 -15.00
C ASP A 155 -10.91 -32.26 -13.79
N ASN A 156 -11.55 -33.40 -13.51
CA ASN A 156 -11.20 -34.26 -12.36
C ASN A 156 -9.83 -34.94 -12.50
N GLU A 157 -9.21 -34.92 -13.68
CA GLU A 157 -7.89 -35.53 -13.93
C GLU A 157 -6.76 -34.50 -13.86
N THR A 158 -7.08 -33.21 -13.78
CA THR A 158 -6.13 -32.10 -13.77
C THR A 158 -5.19 -32.18 -12.57
N LYS A 159 -3.88 -32.28 -12.83
CA LYS A 159 -2.84 -32.31 -11.79
C LYS A 159 -2.15 -30.96 -11.66
N PHE A 160 -1.41 -30.79 -10.56
CA PHE A 160 -0.65 -29.56 -10.31
C PHE A 160 0.33 -29.20 -11.44
N ALA A 161 0.96 -30.21 -12.06
CA ALA A 161 1.83 -30.00 -13.22
C ALA A 161 1.07 -29.48 -14.46
N ASP A 162 -0.19 -29.89 -14.65
CA ASP A 162 -1.03 -29.42 -15.74
C ASP A 162 -1.46 -27.97 -15.48
N VAL A 163 -1.80 -27.64 -14.23
CA VAL A 163 -2.09 -26.25 -13.82
C VAL A 163 -0.90 -25.35 -14.13
N LYS A 164 0.32 -25.73 -13.75
CA LYS A 164 1.53 -24.95 -14.05
C LYS A 164 1.68 -24.70 -15.56
N LYS A 165 1.60 -25.76 -16.38
CA LYS A 165 1.71 -25.63 -17.84
C LYS A 165 0.64 -24.71 -18.43
N ARG A 166 -0.59 -24.77 -17.89
CA ARG A 166 -1.70 -23.92 -18.34
C ARG A 166 -1.49 -22.47 -17.92
N ILE A 167 -0.98 -22.20 -16.72
CA ILE A 167 -0.59 -20.86 -16.27
C ILE A 167 0.50 -20.28 -17.18
N ASP A 168 1.57 -21.04 -17.45
CA ASP A 168 2.66 -20.62 -18.34
C ASP A 168 2.11 -20.24 -19.74
N ALA A 169 1.20 -21.07 -20.29
CA ALA A 169 0.56 -20.81 -21.57
C ALA A 169 -0.40 -19.60 -21.53
N ALA A 170 -1.14 -19.40 -20.44
CA ALA A 170 -2.05 -18.28 -20.29
C ALA A 170 -1.28 -16.95 -20.20
N PHE A 171 -0.18 -16.88 -19.45
CA PHE A 171 0.70 -15.70 -19.43
C PHE A 171 1.32 -15.43 -20.81
N ALA A 172 1.73 -16.46 -21.54
CA ALA A 172 2.27 -16.31 -22.89
C ALA A 172 1.21 -15.81 -23.91
N ALA A 173 -0.07 -16.07 -23.66
CA ALA A 173 -1.18 -15.62 -24.49
C ALA A 173 -1.68 -14.20 -24.14
N LEU A 174 -1.23 -13.60 -23.03
CA LEU A 174 -1.62 -12.23 -22.67
C LEU A 174 -1.05 -11.24 -23.68
N THR A 175 -1.95 -10.47 -24.29
CA THR A 175 -1.57 -9.43 -25.25
C THR A 175 -1.29 -8.10 -24.53
N PRO A 176 -0.45 -7.24 -25.11
CA PRO A 176 -0.26 -5.88 -24.60
C PRO A 176 -1.57 -5.09 -24.50
N ASP A 177 -2.49 -5.30 -25.45
CA ASP A 177 -3.80 -4.63 -25.46
C ASP A 177 -4.69 -5.08 -24.31
N ALA A 178 -4.68 -6.38 -23.97
CA ALA A 178 -5.42 -6.88 -22.81
C ALA A 178 -4.90 -6.23 -21.51
N LEU A 179 -3.58 -6.17 -21.33
CA LEU A 179 -2.96 -5.54 -20.16
C LEU A 179 -3.25 -4.04 -20.10
N LYS A 180 -3.19 -3.34 -21.23
CA LYS A 180 -3.58 -1.93 -21.33
C LYS A 180 -5.05 -1.73 -20.96
N GLY A 181 -5.93 -2.64 -21.37
CA GLY A 181 -7.33 -2.67 -20.98
C GLY A 181 -7.50 -2.77 -19.47
N CYS A 182 -6.80 -3.71 -18.80
CA CYS A 182 -6.82 -3.86 -17.34
C CYS A 182 -6.39 -2.57 -16.63
N VAL A 183 -5.29 -1.95 -17.07
CA VAL A 183 -4.81 -0.67 -16.52
C VAL A 183 -5.83 0.45 -16.73
N LYS A 184 -6.42 0.53 -17.93
CA LYS A 184 -7.41 1.55 -18.27
C LYS A 184 -8.65 1.50 -17.38
N VAL A 185 -9.18 0.29 -17.11
CA VAL A 185 -10.34 0.11 -16.20
C VAL A 185 -10.06 0.70 -14.82
N VAL A 186 -8.88 0.43 -14.26
CA VAL A 186 -8.47 0.96 -12.97
C VAL A 186 -8.27 2.48 -13.02
N GLN A 187 -7.65 3.00 -14.08
CA GLN A 187 -7.46 4.45 -14.25
C GLN A 187 -8.79 5.21 -14.33
N GLU A 188 -9.77 4.70 -15.07
CA GLU A 188 -11.11 5.31 -15.16
C GLU A 188 -11.80 5.32 -13.80
N LYS A 189 -11.70 4.22 -13.05
CA LYS A 189 -12.24 4.14 -11.69
C LYS A 189 -11.59 5.14 -10.73
N LEU A 190 -10.25 5.24 -10.75
CA LEU A 190 -9.52 6.19 -9.92
C LEU A 190 -9.85 7.64 -10.29
N LYS A 191 -10.06 7.93 -11.58
CA LYS A 191 -10.48 9.25 -12.04
C LYS A 191 -11.84 9.64 -11.46
N LEU A 192 -12.83 8.74 -11.54
CA LEU A 192 -14.16 8.98 -10.96
C LEU A 192 -14.11 9.19 -9.45
N LEU A 193 -13.30 8.40 -8.75
CA LEU A 193 -13.09 8.57 -7.31
C LEU A 193 -12.47 9.93 -6.99
N HIS A 194 -11.46 10.35 -7.74
CA HIS A 194 -10.83 11.65 -7.57
C HIS A 194 -11.83 12.80 -7.81
N GLU A 195 -12.62 12.74 -8.88
CA GLU A 195 -13.65 13.73 -9.16
C GLU A 195 -14.69 13.82 -8.04
N HIS A 196 -15.09 12.68 -7.47
CA HIS A 196 -16.01 12.64 -6.34
C HIS A 196 -15.41 13.28 -5.08
N LEU A 197 -14.15 12.98 -4.75
CA LEU A 197 -13.47 13.56 -3.57
C LEU A 197 -13.36 15.09 -3.70
N VAL A 198 -12.98 15.59 -4.87
CA VAL A 198 -12.91 17.04 -5.12
C VAL A 198 -14.27 17.73 -4.92
N GLN A 199 -15.37 17.08 -5.32
CA GLN A 199 -16.72 17.61 -5.11
C GLN A 199 -17.11 17.62 -3.63
N VAL A 200 -16.82 16.54 -2.89
CA VAL A 200 -17.10 16.45 -1.45
C VAL A 200 -16.30 17.49 -0.67
N ASP A 201 -15.02 17.65 -0.98
CA ASP A 201 -14.16 18.64 -0.32
C ASP A 201 -14.67 20.07 -0.57
N ALA A 202 -15.16 20.37 -1.78
CA ALA A 202 -15.75 21.67 -2.08
C ALA A 202 -17.04 21.92 -1.28
N MET A 203 -17.90 20.91 -1.12
CA MET A 203 -19.14 21.03 -0.35
C MET A 203 -18.89 21.21 1.15
N ASN A 204 -17.88 20.54 1.71
CA ASN A 204 -17.55 20.65 3.13
C ASN A 204 -17.01 22.06 3.51
N VAL A 205 -16.38 22.78 2.57
CA VAL A 205 -15.91 24.15 2.78
C VAL A 205 -17.07 25.16 2.85
N ASP A 206 -18.17 24.89 2.15
CA ASP A 206 -19.35 25.77 2.13
C ASP A 206 -20.22 25.65 3.42
N GLU A 207 -20.24 24.48 4.07
CA GLU A 207 -20.99 24.28 5.33
C GLU A 207 -20.27 24.91 6.55
N GLU A 208 -18.95 24.92 6.60
CA GLU A 208 -18.17 25.55 7.69
C GLU A 208 -18.24 27.09 7.66
N SER A 209 -18.48 27.69 6.49
CA SER A 209 -18.66 29.14 6.32
C SER A 209 -20.01 29.67 6.81
N SER A 210 -20.98 28.80 7.09
CA SER A 210 -22.37 29.20 7.36
C SER A 210 -22.70 29.32 8.86
N ALA A 211 -21.74 29.09 9.76
CA ALA A 211 -21.95 29.06 11.20
C ALA A 211 -21.51 30.34 11.96
N GLU A 212 -20.97 31.35 11.29
CA GLU A 212 -20.62 32.64 11.90
C GLU A 212 -21.45 33.81 11.33
N SER A 213 -22.75 33.81 11.61
CA SER A 213 -23.49 35.08 11.72
C SER A 213 -24.74 34.89 12.57
N ASP A 214 -24.62 35.23 13.86
CA ASP A 214 -25.69 35.90 14.60
C ASP A 214 -25.03 36.60 15.80
N THR A 215 -24.44 37.77 15.50
CA THR A 215 -24.04 38.78 16.49
C THR A 215 -25.27 39.49 17.03
N ASP A 216 -25.28 39.64 18.35
CA ASP A 216 -26.14 40.43 19.21
C ASP A 216 -26.73 41.71 18.61
N GLY A 217 -28.04 41.87 18.78
CA GLY A 217 -28.76 43.13 18.63
C GLY A 217 -29.40 43.51 19.96
N ASP A 218 -28.72 44.40 20.70
CA ASP A 218 -29.24 45.14 21.85
C ASP A 218 -30.58 45.82 21.53
N THR A 219 -31.54 45.71 22.44
CA THR A 219 -32.54 46.77 22.66
C THR A 219 -32.75 46.95 24.16
N GLU A 220 -32.07 47.96 24.71
CA GLU A 220 -32.52 48.67 25.90
C GLU A 220 -33.82 49.40 25.57
N ASP A 221 -34.88 49.20 26.37
CA ASP A 221 -35.89 50.21 26.57
C ASP A 221 -36.36 50.22 28.03
N THR A 222 -36.12 51.35 28.68
CA THR A 222 -36.49 51.68 30.07
C THR A 222 -37.87 52.34 30.15
N CYS A 223 -38.48 52.31 31.34
CA CYS A 223 -39.65 53.10 31.84
C CYS A 223 -40.96 52.27 31.89
N ASP A 224 -41.75 52.16 32.95
CA ASP A 224 -41.83 52.78 34.28
C ASP A 224 -42.66 51.89 35.23
N SER A 225 -42.42 52.08 36.53
CA SER A 225 -43.34 52.01 37.68
C SER A 225 -44.69 51.26 37.60
N LEU A 226 -44.97 50.39 38.58
CA LEU A 226 -45.98 50.61 39.65
C LEU A 226 -46.23 49.37 40.54
N ASN A 227 -45.96 49.56 41.84
CA ASN A 227 -46.72 49.15 43.02
C ASN A 227 -47.22 47.71 43.28
N ARG A 228 -46.82 47.27 44.49
CA ARG A 228 -47.37 46.27 45.43
C ARG A 228 -46.80 44.86 45.38
#